data_AF-A0A2E6NC39-F1
#
_entry.id   AF-A0A2E6NC39-F1
#
_cell.length_a   1.000
_cell.length_b   1.000
_cell.length_c   1.000
_cell.angle_alpha   90.00
_cell.angle_beta   90.00
_cell.angle_gamma   90.00
#
_symmetry.space_group_name_H-M   'P 1'
#
loop_
_entity.id
_entity.type
_entity.pdbx_description
1 polymer ?
#
loop_
_entity_poly.entity_id
_entity_poly.type
_entity_poly.pdbx_seq_one_letter_code
_entity_poly.pdbx_strand_id
1 'polypeptide(L)'
;MPSFGRSKRVQDRCLQIKNQTSQSSLSSYENLSDLCKRFKVRDILIATSRITNVGLDEVLSDRRSPDYVLARHITMYLSSKYTGYSFPKIGHILSRDHSTIIYGVNKIARLLKTNKNLQELIYRIEKELDGKK
;
A
#
# COMPACT_ATOMS: atom_id res chain seq x y z
N MET A 1 -16.13 -23.53 23.90
CA MET A 1 -15.93 -22.34 23.05
C MET A 1 -14.57 -21.73 23.40
N PRO A 2 -13.56 -21.75 22.52
CA PRO A 2 -12.25 -21.23 22.87
C PRO A 2 -12.07 -19.78 22.43
N SER A 3 -11.70 -18.99 23.42
CA SER A 3 -11.21 -17.61 23.38
C SER A 3 -9.86 -17.54 22.67
N PHE A 4 -9.69 -16.60 21.72
CA PHE A 4 -8.38 -16.35 21.13
C PHE A 4 -7.68 -15.17 21.82
N GLY A 5 -6.69 -15.52 22.63
CA GLY A 5 -5.82 -14.61 23.37
C GLY A 5 -4.82 -13.86 22.47
N ARG A 6 -4.44 -12.67 22.93
CA ARG A 6 -3.30 -11.89 22.40
C ARG A 6 -2.00 -12.65 22.66
N SER A 7 -1.21 -12.91 21.63
CA SER A 7 0.19 -13.31 21.77
C SER A 7 1.11 -12.33 21.05
N LYS A 8 2.02 -11.71 21.82
CA LYS A 8 3.13 -10.88 21.36
C LYS A 8 4.24 -11.78 20.77
N ARG A 9 5.03 -11.19 19.87
CA ARG A 9 6.47 -11.49 19.63
C ARG A 9 6.77 -12.67 18.68
N VAL A 10 6.94 -12.36 17.39
CA VAL A 10 7.95 -13.00 16.52
C VAL A 10 8.56 -11.93 15.61
N GLN A 11 9.37 -11.06 16.21
CA GLN A 11 10.57 -10.55 15.55
C GLN A 11 11.66 -11.51 15.99
N ASP A 12 12.21 -12.28 15.05
CA ASP A 12 13.58 -12.82 15.06
C ASP A 12 13.72 -13.82 13.91
N ARG A 13 14.28 -13.34 12.79
CA ARG A 13 15.11 -14.17 11.91
C ARG A 13 16.07 -13.25 11.17
N CYS A 14 17.06 -12.78 11.90
CA CYS A 14 18.24 -12.13 11.35
C CYS A 14 19.43 -13.07 11.59
N LEU A 15 20.18 -13.31 10.50
CA LEU A 15 21.53 -13.89 10.42
C LEU A 15 21.71 -15.41 10.59
N GLN A 16 21.95 -16.09 9.48
CA GLN A 16 23.31 -16.49 9.06
C GLN A 16 23.25 -17.26 7.75
N ILE A 17 23.81 -16.69 6.68
CA ILE A 17 24.94 -17.24 5.90
C ILE A 17 25.58 -15.99 5.26
N LYS A 18 26.65 -15.50 5.89
CA LYS A 18 27.68 -14.72 5.20
C LYS A 18 28.72 -15.73 4.76
N ASN A 19 29.13 -15.74 3.49
CA ASN A 19 30.53 -15.86 3.09
C ASN A 19 30.70 -15.71 1.56
N GLN A 20 31.37 -14.60 1.21
CA GLN A 20 32.43 -14.50 0.21
C GLN A 20 32.06 -14.64 -1.28
N THR A 21 31.97 -13.50 -1.97
CA THR A 21 32.72 -13.26 -3.21
C THR A 21 32.96 -11.77 -3.43
N SER A 22 34.26 -11.46 -3.42
CA SER A 22 35.03 -10.29 -3.81
C SER A 22 34.37 -9.15 -4.61
N GLN A 23 34.46 -7.95 -4.02
CA GLN A 23 34.86 -6.64 -4.58
C GLN A 23 34.27 -6.16 -5.93
N SER A 24 33.83 -4.90 -5.95
CA SER A 24 33.53 -4.02 -7.11
C SER A 24 32.14 -4.12 -7.78
N SER A 25 31.07 -3.72 -7.06
CA SER A 25 29.81 -3.17 -7.65
C SER A 25 28.90 -2.48 -6.61
N LEU A 26 29.45 -2.04 -5.48
CA LEU A 26 28.66 -1.67 -4.28
C LEU A 26 28.21 -0.20 -4.21
N SER A 27 28.19 0.52 -5.34
CA SER A 27 27.65 1.89 -5.43
C SER A 27 26.22 1.95 -6.00
N SER A 28 25.72 0.87 -6.62
CA SER A 28 24.51 0.90 -7.45
C SER A 28 23.24 0.32 -6.81
N TYR A 29 23.33 -0.33 -5.64
CA TYR A 29 22.13 -0.64 -4.84
C TYR A 29 21.88 0.49 -3.86
N GLU A 30 21.62 1.66 -4.44
CA GLU A 30 21.06 2.84 -3.80
C GLU A 30 19.97 2.45 -2.79
N ASN A 31 20.05 3.11 -1.63
CA ASN A 31 19.16 3.08 -0.48
C ASN A 31 17.66 3.14 -0.84
N LEU A 32 17.05 2.02 -1.23
CA LEU A 32 15.59 1.95 -1.47
C LEU A 32 14.78 1.71 -0.19
N SER A 33 15.42 1.54 0.96
CA SER A 33 14.77 1.21 2.24
C SER A 33 14.29 2.41 3.06
N ASP A 34 14.74 3.64 2.77
CA ASP A 34 14.52 4.81 3.64
C ASP A 34 13.40 5.78 3.23
N LEU A 35 12.55 5.44 2.25
CA LEU A 35 11.33 6.21 1.94
C LEU A 35 10.08 5.76 2.74
N CYS A 36 10.24 4.85 3.70
CA CYS A 36 9.19 3.92 4.14
C CYS A 36 8.05 4.54 5.00
N LYS A 37 8.09 5.81 5.41
CA LYS A 37 7.07 6.36 6.34
C LYS A 37 6.66 7.81 6.08
N ARG A 38 6.52 8.21 4.81
CA ARG A 38 6.23 9.61 4.48
C ARG A 38 4.76 10.02 4.62
N PHE A 39 3.82 9.08 4.47
CA PHE A 39 2.38 9.39 4.47
C PHE A 39 1.57 8.44 5.36
N LYS A 40 0.45 8.91 5.91
CA LYS A 40 -0.52 8.07 6.64
C LYS A 40 -1.56 7.53 5.66
N VAL A 41 -2.14 6.36 5.96
CA VAL A 41 -3.20 5.74 5.14
C VAL A 41 -4.41 6.68 4.97
N ARG A 42 -4.74 7.45 6.01
CA ARG A 42 -5.80 8.47 5.96
C ARG A 42 -5.51 9.56 4.92
N ASP A 43 -4.26 10.00 4.79
CA ASP A 43 -3.91 11.06 3.84
C ASP A 43 -4.02 10.55 2.40
N ILE A 44 -3.63 9.29 2.17
CA ILE A 44 -3.79 8.59 0.90
C ILE A 44 -5.27 8.41 0.55
N LEU A 45 -6.11 8.06 1.53
CA LEU A 45 -7.56 7.95 1.35
C LEU A 45 -8.15 9.30 0.91
N ILE A 46 -7.76 10.39 1.56
CA ILE A 46 -8.21 11.74 1.23
C ILE A 46 -7.76 12.15 -0.17
N ALA A 47 -6.50 11.92 -0.52
CA ALA A 47 -5.98 12.22 -1.86
C ALA A 47 -6.71 11.40 -2.93
N THR A 48 -6.94 10.11 -2.69
CA THR A 48 -7.66 9.23 -3.62
C THR A 48 -9.09 9.74 -3.84
N SER A 49 -9.82 10.00 -2.76
CA SER A 49 -11.21 10.49 -2.78
C SER A 49 -11.38 11.77 -3.60
N ARG A 50 -10.44 12.72 -3.50
CA ARG A 50 -10.45 13.97 -4.27
C ARG A 50 -10.29 13.73 -5.77
N ILE A 51 -9.38 12.85 -6.17
CA ILE A 51 -9.10 12.58 -7.59
C ILE A 51 -10.18 11.70 -8.22
N THR A 52 -10.73 10.74 -7.48
CA THR A 52 -11.78 9.84 -8.00
C THR A 52 -13.19 10.41 -7.82
N ASN A 53 -13.34 11.56 -7.16
CA ASN A 53 -14.62 12.18 -6.81
C ASN A 53 -15.59 11.23 -6.06
N VAL A 54 -15.03 10.32 -5.26
CA VAL A 54 -15.77 9.34 -4.45
C VAL A 54 -15.68 9.77 -3.00
N GLY A 55 -16.77 9.70 -2.25
CA GLY A 55 -16.77 10.03 -0.82
C GLY A 55 -15.86 9.11 0.01
N LEU A 56 -15.23 9.63 1.08
CA LEU A 56 -14.38 8.82 1.96
C LEU A 56 -15.13 7.62 2.55
N ASP A 57 -16.38 7.85 2.96
CA ASP A 57 -17.28 6.82 3.48
C ASP A 57 -17.62 5.77 2.43
N GLU A 58 -17.69 6.14 1.14
CA GLU A 58 -17.97 5.21 0.05
C GLU A 58 -16.78 4.30 -0.25
N VAL A 59 -15.55 4.83 -0.14
CA VAL A 59 -14.34 4.02 -0.26
C VAL A 59 -14.25 3.01 0.88
N LEU A 60 -14.70 3.36 2.10
CA LEU A 60 -14.72 2.47 3.26
C LEU A 60 -15.94 1.52 3.27
N SER A 61 -17.06 1.93 2.69
CA SER A 61 -18.32 1.18 2.64
C SER A 61 -18.19 -0.15 1.91
N ASP A 62 -19.14 -1.07 2.14
CA ASP A 62 -19.24 -2.36 1.45
C ASP A 62 -19.76 -2.27 0.02
N ARG A 63 -20.11 -1.08 -0.44
CA ARG A 63 -20.57 -0.89 -1.82
C ARG A 63 -19.51 -1.37 -2.82
N ARG A 64 -19.98 -2.16 -3.78
CA ARG A 64 -19.18 -2.84 -4.80
C ARG A 64 -19.30 -2.22 -6.20
N SER A 65 -19.79 -1.00 -6.30
CA SER A 65 -19.80 -0.26 -7.57
C SER A 65 -18.37 -0.20 -8.12
N PRO A 66 -18.19 -0.34 -9.44
CA PRO A 66 -16.86 -0.46 -10.04
C PRO A 66 -15.96 0.74 -9.71
N ASP A 67 -16.53 1.94 -9.66
CA ASP A 67 -15.83 3.18 -9.30
C ASP A 67 -15.30 3.15 -7.85
N TYR A 68 -16.13 2.71 -6.90
CA TYR A 68 -15.73 2.60 -5.49
C TYR A 68 -14.69 1.51 -5.27
N VAL A 69 -14.83 0.37 -5.95
CA VAL A 69 -13.88 -0.73 -5.87
C VAL A 69 -12.53 -0.33 -6.47
N LEU A 70 -12.54 0.39 -7.59
CA LEU A 70 -11.32 0.93 -8.21
C LEU A 70 -10.60 1.88 -7.26
N ALA A 71 -11.31 2.88 -6.70
CA ALA A 71 -10.76 3.83 -5.74
C ALA A 71 -10.15 3.10 -4.53
N ARG A 72 -10.86 2.11 -3.97
CA ARG A 72 -10.38 1.32 -2.84
C ARG A 72 -9.10 0.54 -3.16
N HIS A 73 -9.04 -0.11 -4.32
CA HIS A 73 -7.84 -0.84 -4.74
C HIS A 73 -6.63 0.10 -4.95
N ILE A 74 -6.86 1.31 -5.48
CA ILE A 74 -5.81 2.32 -5.62
C ILE A 74 -5.30 2.74 -4.24
N THR A 75 -6.20 3.01 -3.29
CA THR A 75 -5.81 3.33 -1.91
C THR A 75 -4.99 2.20 -1.27
N MET A 76 -5.35 0.94 -1.50
CA MET A 76 -4.59 -0.23 -1.01
C MET A 76 -3.17 -0.29 -1.60
N TYR A 77 -3.05 -0.10 -2.92
CA TYR A 77 -1.77 -0.09 -3.63
C TYR A 77 -0.85 1.02 -3.13
N LEU A 78 -1.36 2.26 -3.08
CA LEU A 78 -0.61 3.42 -2.60
C LEU A 78 -0.21 3.27 -1.13
N SER A 79 -1.12 2.75 -0.29
CA SER A 79 -0.81 2.52 1.12
C SER A 79 0.35 1.55 1.30
N SER A 80 0.38 0.47 0.51
CA SER A 80 1.49 -0.49 0.53
C SER A 80 2.82 0.11 0.07
N LYS A 81 2.79 1.08 -0.86
CA LYS A 81 3.99 1.72 -1.43
C LYS A 81 4.57 2.81 -0.52
N TYR A 82 3.72 3.59 0.14
CA TYR A 82 4.13 4.84 0.82
C TYR A 82 4.14 4.80 2.35
N THR A 83 3.40 3.88 2.98
CA THR A 83 3.23 3.87 4.44
C THR A 83 4.09 2.85 5.19
N GLY A 84 4.64 1.86 4.46
CA GLY A 84 5.40 0.77 5.09
C GLY A 84 4.59 -0.10 6.06
N TYR A 85 3.26 0.05 6.10
CA TYR A 85 2.42 -0.75 6.97
C TYR A 85 2.21 -2.16 6.43
N SER A 86 2.07 -3.12 7.34
CA SER A 86 1.72 -4.49 6.99
C SER A 86 0.29 -4.58 6.47
N PHE A 87 0.04 -5.51 5.54
CA PHE A 87 -1.30 -5.78 5.00
C PHE A 87 -2.41 -5.92 6.06
N PRO A 88 -2.23 -6.63 7.20
CA PRO A 88 -3.26 -6.69 8.24
C PRO A 88 -3.53 -5.32 8.89
N LYS A 89 -2.53 -4.46 9.02
CA LYS A 89 -2.70 -3.10 9.58
C LYS A 89 -3.44 -2.19 8.61
N ILE A 90 -3.13 -2.27 7.31
CA ILE A 90 -3.88 -1.55 6.26
C ILE A 90 -5.33 -2.04 6.22
N GLY A 91 -5.54 -3.35 6.29
CA GLY A 91 -6.87 -3.97 6.37
C GLY A 91 -7.68 -3.48 7.57
N HIS A 92 -7.07 -3.37 8.74
CA HIS A 92 -7.74 -2.81 9.92
C HIS A 92 -8.20 -1.36 9.71
N ILE A 93 -7.39 -0.52 9.04
CA ILE A 93 -7.75 0.89 8.78
C ILE A 93 -8.89 0.99 7.78
N LEU A 94 -8.88 0.13 6.75
CA LEU A 94 -9.92 0.10 5.71
C LEU A 94 -11.13 -0.77 6.09
N SER A 95 -11.12 -1.39 7.28
CA SER A 95 -12.12 -2.39 7.72
C SER A 95 -12.32 -3.52 6.69
N ARG A 96 -11.21 -4.10 6.19
CA ARG A 96 -11.19 -5.17 5.19
C ARG A 96 -10.24 -6.29 5.54
N ASP A 97 -10.54 -7.49 5.05
CA ASP A 97 -9.64 -8.63 5.14
C ASP A 97 -8.31 -8.35 4.45
N HIS A 98 -7.22 -8.74 5.11
CA HIS A 98 -5.86 -8.60 4.60
C HIS A 98 -5.66 -9.31 3.24
N SER A 99 -6.37 -10.41 2.99
CA SER A 99 -6.41 -11.10 1.70
C SER A 99 -6.99 -10.22 0.59
N THR A 100 -8.01 -9.42 0.90
CA THR A 100 -8.61 -8.43 -0.03
C THR A 100 -7.60 -7.33 -0.36
N ILE A 101 -6.80 -6.89 0.62
CA ILE A 101 -5.74 -5.91 0.40
C ILE A 101 -4.71 -6.45 -0.60
N ILE A 102 -4.24 -7.69 -0.39
CA ILE A 102 -3.28 -8.35 -1.27
C ILE A 102 -3.85 -8.47 -2.70
N TYR A 103 -5.11 -8.87 -2.83
CA TYR A 103 -5.78 -8.94 -4.12
C TYR A 103 -5.83 -7.58 -4.82
N GLY A 104 -6.25 -6.53 -4.12
CA GLY A 104 -6.35 -5.17 -4.66
C GLY A 104 -5.00 -4.62 -5.14
N VAL A 105 -3.95 -4.79 -4.33
CA VAL A 105 -2.57 -4.40 -4.68
C VAL A 105 -2.11 -5.10 -5.95
N ASN A 106 -2.28 -6.43 -6.02
CA ASN A 106 -1.89 -7.21 -7.20
C ASN A 106 -2.71 -6.85 -8.44
N LYS A 107 -4.01 -6.57 -8.28
CA LYS A 107 -4.89 -6.17 -9.38
C LYS A 107 -4.41 -4.86 -9.99
N ILE A 108 -4.14 -3.84 -9.17
CA ILE A 108 -3.65 -2.53 -9.63
C ILE A 108 -2.26 -2.66 -10.25
N ALA A 109 -1.34 -3.41 -9.63
CA ALA A 109 0.00 -3.63 -10.17
C ALA A 109 -0.03 -4.28 -11.57
N ARG A 110 -0.98 -5.18 -11.83
CA ARG A 110 -1.20 -5.76 -13.17
C ARG A 110 -1.82 -4.74 -14.12
N LEU A 111 -2.87 -4.06 -13.69
CA LEU A 111 -3.58 -3.08 -14.54
C LEU A 111 -2.70 -1.90 -14.93
N LEU A 112 -1.77 -1.49 -14.07
CA LEU A 112 -0.78 -0.44 -14.36
C LEU A 112 0.12 -0.76 -15.54
N LYS A 113 0.34 -2.04 -15.88
CA LYS A 113 1.15 -2.42 -17.04
C LYS A 113 0.42 -2.24 -18.36
N THR A 114 -0.92 -2.28 -18.33
CA THR A 114 -1.76 -2.30 -19.53
C THR A 114 -2.52 -1.00 -19.73
N ASN A 115 -2.95 -0.34 -18.65
CA ASN A 115 -3.86 0.80 -18.70
C ASN A 115 -3.14 2.11 -18.38
N LYS A 116 -2.87 2.90 -19.43
CA LYS A 116 -2.26 4.23 -19.31
C LYS A 116 -3.13 5.21 -18.51
N ASN A 117 -4.46 5.15 -18.68
CA ASN A 117 -5.40 5.99 -17.92
C ASN A 117 -5.27 5.77 -16.40
N LEU A 118 -5.05 4.52 -15.98
CA LEU A 118 -4.88 4.18 -14.57
C LEU A 118 -3.52 4.67 -14.06
N GLN A 119 -2.47 4.58 -14.87
CA GLN A 119 -1.16 5.16 -14.54
C GLN A 119 -1.26 6.67 -14.32
N GLU A 120 -1.94 7.38 -15.22
CA GLU A 120 -2.13 8.82 -15.10
C GLU A 120 -2.93 9.18 -13.83
N LEU A 121 -3.98 8.42 -13.54
CA LEU A 121 -4.80 8.62 -12.35
C LEU A 121 -3.97 8.42 -11.06
N ILE A 122 -3.14 7.37 -11.00
CA ILE A 122 -2.24 7.15 -9.86
C ILE A 122 -1.22 8.28 -9.74
N TYR A 123 -0.62 8.71 -10.86
CA TYR A 123 0.32 9.82 -10.88
C TYR A 123 -0.31 11.12 -10.34
N ARG A 124 -1.56 11.41 -10.70
CA ARG A 124 -2.30 12.56 -10.16
C ARG A 124 -2.46 12.48 -8.64
N ILE A 125 -2.77 11.29 -8.10
CA ILE A 125 -2.89 11.08 -6.65
C ILE A 125 -1.52 11.23 -5.96
N GLU A 126 -0.45 10.70 -6.56
CA GLU A 126 0.91 10.84 -6.03
C GLU A 126 1.33 12.32 -5.98
N LYS A 127 1.01 13.10 -7.01
CA LYS A 127 1.27 14.55 -7.04
C LYS A 127 0.50 15.31 -5.96
N GLU A 128 -0.77 14.96 -5.72
CA GLU A 128 -1.59 15.54 -4.66
C GLU A 128 -1.04 15.20 -3.25
N LEU A 129 -0.40 14.04 -3.10
CA LEU A 129 0.26 13.67 -1.84
C LEU A 129 1.54 14.47 -1.60
N ASP A 130 2.37 14.68 -2.62
CA ASP A 130 3.62 15.44 -2.47
C ASP A 130 3.39 16.96 -2.34
N GLY A 131 2.31 17.48 -2.92
CA GLY A 131 1.95 18.91 -2.84
C GLY A 131 1.51 19.41 -1.46
N LYS A 132 1.33 18.52 -0.47
CA LYS A 132 0.98 18.88 0.92
C LYS A 132 2.19 19.13 1.83
N LYS A 133 3.34 19.50 1.25
CA LYS A 133 4.59 19.70 1.98
C LYS A 133 4.66 21.05 2.69
#